data_AF-A0AAW7EKG4-F1
#
_entry.id   AF-A0AAW7EKG4-F1
#
_cell.length_a   1.000
_cell.length_b   1.000
_cell.length_c   1.000
_cell.angle_alpha   90.00
_cell.angle_beta   90.00
_cell.angle_gamma   90.00
#
_symmetry.space_group_name_H-M   'P 1'
#
loop_
_entity.id
_entity.type
_entity.pdbx_description
1 polymer ?
#
loop_
_entity_poly.entity_id
_entity_poly.type
_entity_poly.pdbx_seq_one_letter_code
_entity_poly.pdbx_strand_id
1 'polypeptide(L)'
;MKRLFALMVLMTCFVHAEEPGSQFLKAAESGDRRAQYFLADTWFSSGDLGKAEYWAQKAADNGDADAYALLAQIKITNPVSLDYPEAKTLAEKATQAGSKTGEITLARILVNTQAGHTDYPKAITLLQNASEDLENDSAVDAQMLLGLIYANGVGIPADDEKATWYFKRSSAISRTGYSEYWAGMMFLNGEQGFIVKNKQKALHWLNLSCTEGFDTGCEEFDKLTNG
;
A
#
# COMPACT_ATOMS: atom_id res chain seq x y z
N MET A 1 -59.08 -23.14 -33.48
CA MET A 1 -57.83 -22.37 -33.36
C MET A 1 -57.47 -22.22 -31.88
N LYS A 2 -56.59 -23.07 -31.35
CA LYS A 2 -56.10 -22.98 -29.96
C LYS A 2 -54.83 -22.12 -29.97
N ARG A 3 -54.82 -20.98 -29.28
CA ARG A 3 -53.61 -20.17 -29.09
C ARG A 3 -52.90 -20.66 -27.82
N LEU A 4 -51.76 -21.32 -27.98
CA LEU A 4 -50.82 -21.56 -26.87
C LEU A 4 -50.17 -20.22 -26.51
N PHE A 5 -50.34 -19.79 -25.26
CA PHE A 5 -49.49 -18.75 -24.66
C PHE A 5 -48.29 -19.45 -24.01
N ALA A 6 -47.10 -19.27 -24.58
CA ALA A 6 -45.85 -19.66 -23.95
C ALA A 6 -45.46 -18.60 -22.91
N LEU A 7 -45.40 -18.99 -21.64
CA LEU A 7 -44.96 -18.15 -20.54
C LEU A 7 -43.41 -18.21 -20.49
N MET A 8 -42.74 -17.19 -21.01
CA MET A 8 -41.29 -16.99 -20.79
C MET A 8 -41.09 -16.47 -19.36
N VAL A 9 -40.56 -17.31 -18.48
CA VAL A 9 -40.06 -16.90 -17.17
C VAL A 9 -38.68 -16.29 -17.38
N LEU A 10 -38.58 -14.95 -17.26
CA LEU A 10 -37.29 -14.27 -17.18
C LEU A 10 -36.66 -14.60 -15.82
N MET A 11 -35.60 -15.41 -15.85
CA MET A 11 -34.74 -15.66 -14.70
C MET A 11 -33.82 -14.44 -14.55
N THR A 12 -34.21 -13.48 -13.71
CA THR A 12 -33.35 -12.35 -13.36
C THR A 12 -32.27 -12.83 -12.40
N CYS A 13 -31.05 -13.01 -12.89
CA CYS A 13 -29.88 -13.19 -12.04
C CYS A 13 -29.65 -11.89 -11.26
N PHE A 14 -30.01 -11.86 -9.98
CA PHE A 14 -29.54 -10.82 -9.06
C PHE A 14 -28.05 -11.04 -8.87
N VAL A 15 -27.22 -10.17 -9.47
CA VAL A 15 -25.83 -10.00 -9.06
C VAL A 15 -25.87 -9.41 -7.65
N HIS A 16 -25.81 -10.24 -6.62
CA HIS A 16 -25.50 -9.77 -5.28
C HIS A 16 -24.02 -9.42 -5.27
N ALA A 17 -23.68 -8.18 -4.98
CA ALA A 17 -22.33 -7.85 -4.57
C ALA A 17 -22.08 -8.62 -3.27
N GLU A 18 -21.18 -9.61 -3.30
CA GLU A 18 -20.76 -10.31 -2.09
C GLU A 18 -20.14 -9.30 -1.12
N GLU A 19 -20.41 -9.47 0.18
CA GLU A 19 -19.81 -8.62 1.20
C GLU A 19 -18.27 -8.72 1.11
N PRO A 20 -17.52 -7.60 1.21
CA PRO A 20 -16.07 -7.63 1.20
C PRO A 20 -15.51 -8.67 2.18
N GLY A 21 -14.72 -9.61 1.65
CA GLY A 21 -14.05 -10.63 2.45
C GLY A 21 -14.95 -11.76 2.92
N SER A 22 -16.15 -11.92 2.35
CA SER A 22 -17.08 -13.01 2.70
C SER A 22 -16.44 -14.41 2.66
N GLN A 23 -15.43 -14.63 1.80
CA GLN A 23 -14.67 -15.87 1.72
C GLN A 23 -13.85 -16.19 2.99
N PHE A 24 -13.50 -15.17 3.78
CA PHE A 24 -12.71 -15.32 5.01
C PHE A 24 -13.58 -15.35 6.26
N LEU A 25 -14.82 -14.83 6.19
CA LEU A 25 -15.67 -14.55 7.36
C LEU A 25 -15.85 -15.77 8.27
N LYS A 26 -16.28 -16.90 7.73
CA LYS A 26 -16.54 -18.11 8.52
C LYS A 26 -15.30 -18.60 9.29
N ALA A 27 -14.14 -18.58 8.65
CA ALA A 27 -12.88 -18.99 9.29
C ALA A 27 -12.43 -17.94 10.32
N ALA A 28 -12.58 -16.65 10.00
CA ALA A 28 -12.23 -15.55 10.90
C ALA A 28 -13.07 -15.57 12.19
N GLU A 29 -14.38 -15.84 12.07
CA GLU A 29 -15.31 -16.02 13.20
C GLU A 29 -14.96 -17.25 14.05
N SER A 30 -14.41 -18.29 13.43
CA SER A 30 -13.94 -19.49 14.14
C SER A 30 -12.59 -19.31 14.86
N GLY A 31 -11.96 -18.13 14.73
CA GLY A 31 -10.70 -17.82 15.41
C GLY A 31 -9.44 -18.04 14.56
N ASP A 32 -9.55 -18.35 13.26
CA ASP A 32 -8.38 -18.50 12.40
C ASP A 32 -7.69 -17.14 12.19
N ARG A 33 -6.47 -17.00 12.73
CA ARG A 33 -5.73 -15.72 12.71
C ARG A 33 -5.43 -15.21 11.31
N ARG A 34 -5.21 -16.09 10.32
CA ARG A 34 -4.90 -15.68 8.94
C ARG A 34 -6.16 -15.22 8.24
N ALA A 35 -7.27 -15.91 8.42
CA ALA A 35 -8.56 -15.47 7.91
C ALA A 35 -8.98 -14.14 8.53
N GLN A 36 -8.72 -13.93 9.84
CA GLN A 36 -8.94 -12.63 10.48
C GLN A 36 -8.09 -11.53 9.85
N TYR A 37 -6.80 -11.79 9.62
CA TYR A 37 -5.91 -10.86 8.91
C TYR A 37 -6.39 -10.54 7.50
N PHE A 38 -6.69 -11.55 6.67
CA PHE A 38 -7.14 -11.32 5.30
C PHE A 38 -8.50 -10.63 5.22
N LEU A 39 -9.40 -10.90 6.17
CA LEU A 39 -10.65 -10.17 6.28
C LEU A 39 -10.40 -8.70 6.65
N ALA A 40 -9.48 -8.44 7.58
CA ALA A 40 -9.08 -7.09 7.95
C ALA A 40 -8.48 -6.32 6.76
N ASP A 41 -7.57 -6.94 6.02
CA ASP A 41 -6.95 -6.37 4.82
C ASP A 41 -7.99 -6.08 3.72
N THR A 42 -8.98 -6.96 3.57
CA THR A 42 -10.08 -6.73 2.62
C THR A 42 -10.93 -5.51 3.02
N TRP A 43 -11.23 -5.35 4.31
CA TRP A 43 -11.93 -4.17 4.80
C TRP A 43 -11.09 -2.90 4.68
N PHE A 44 -9.79 -2.99 4.93
CA PHE A 44 -8.85 -1.88 4.76
C PHE A 44 -8.85 -1.40 3.31
N SER A 45 -8.70 -2.32 2.36
CA SER A 45 -8.75 -2.05 0.91
C SER A 45 -10.10 -1.51 0.45
N SER A 46 -11.19 -1.89 1.12
CA SER A 46 -12.55 -1.38 0.84
C SER A 46 -12.85 -0.03 1.51
N GLY A 47 -11.94 0.47 2.36
CA GLY A 47 -12.06 1.75 3.05
C GLY A 47 -12.85 1.73 4.37
N ASP A 48 -13.34 0.57 4.82
CA ASP A 48 -13.97 0.43 6.14
C ASP A 48 -12.88 0.19 7.20
N LEU A 49 -12.22 1.28 7.59
CA LEU A 49 -11.08 1.24 8.52
C LEU A 49 -11.50 0.77 9.93
N GLY A 50 -12.77 0.93 10.30
CA GLY A 50 -13.29 0.45 11.58
C GLY A 50 -13.42 -1.08 11.62
N LYS A 51 -13.98 -1.69 10.56
CA LYS A 51 -13.99 -3.15 10.44
C LYS A 51 -12.59 -3.71 10.23
N ALA A 52 -11.72 -3.01 9.50
CA ALA A 52 -10.33 -3.40 9.34
C ALA A 52 -9.60 -3.45 10.69
N GLU A 53 -9.69 -2.39 11.49
CA GLU A 53 -9.06 -2.32 12.82
C GLU A 53 -9.60 -3.42 13.75
N TYR A 54 -10.92 -3.65 13.74
CA TYR A 54 -11.54 -4.72 14.55
C TYR A 54 -10.98 -6.12 14.23
N TRP A 55 -10.92 -6.48 12.95
CA TRP A 55 -10.42 -7.80 12.56
C TRP A 55 -8.91 -7.93 12.68
N ALA A 56 -8.17 -6.84 12.42
CA ALA A 56 -6.73 -6.80 12.62
C ALA A 56 -6.38 -6.96 14.09
N GLN A 57 -7.12 -6.33 15.01
CA GLN A 57 -6.92 -6.51 16.45
C GLN A 57 -7.10 -7.96 16.87
N LYS A 58 -8.17 -8.63 16.40
CA LYS A 58 -8.36 -10.06 16.67
C LYS A 58 -7.22 -10.94 16.16
N ALA A 59 -6.76 -10.68 14.94
CA ALA A 59 -5.64 -11.42 14.36
C ALA A 59 -4.34 -11.21 15.16
N ALA A 60 -4.07 -9.96 15.57
CA ALA A 60 -2.90 -9.60 16.38
C ALA A 60 -2.95 -10.22 17.78
N ASP A 61 -4.12 -10.24 18.43
CA ASP A 61 -4.34 -10.90 19.72
C ASP A 61 -4.10 -12.42 19.63
N ASN A 62 -4.34 -13.00 18.44
CA ASN A 62 -4.03 -14.39 18.11
C ASN A 62 -2.61 -14.60 17.56
N GLY A 63 -1.74 -13.60 17.67
CA GLY A 63 -0.31 -13.69 17.35
C GLY A 63 0.04 -13.58 15.87
N ASP A 64 -0.86 -13.03 15.03
CA ASP A 64 -0.52 -12.74 13.64
C ASP A 64 0.41 -11.52 13.52
N ALA A 65 1.57 -11.73 12.91
CA ALA A 65 2.60 -10.69 12.77
C ALA A 65 2.18 -9.57 11.78
N ASP A 66 1.50 -9.92 10.68
CA ASP A 66 1.09 -8.95 9.66
C ASP A 66 -0.10 -8.12 10.14
N ALA A 67 -0.91 -8.66 11.05
CA ALA A 67 -1.97 -7.90 11.71
C ALA A 67 -1.44 -6.71 12.53
N TYR A 68 -0.28 -6.84 13.18
CA TYR A 68 0.38 -5.70 13.82
C TYR A 68 0.81 -4.63 12.80
N ALA A 69 1.27 -5.05 11.61
CA ALA A 69 1.63 -4.13 10.54
C ALA A 69 0.40 -3.40 9.99
N LEU A 70 -0.72 -4.12 9.81
CA LEU A 70 -1.98 -3.53 9.36
C LEU A 70 -2.55 -2.54 10.39
N LEU A 71 -2.51 -2.86 11.68
CA LEU A 71 -2.88 -1.92 12.74
C LEU A 71 -1.99 -0.66 12.70
N ALA A 72 -0.67 -0.81 12.53
CA ALA A 72 0.23 0.32 12.37
C ALA A 72 -0.12 1.17 11.13
N GLN A 73 -0.44 0.53 10.01
CA GLN A 73 -0.85 1.20 8.78
C GLN A 73 -2.15 1.98 8.96
N ILE A 74 -3.14 1.43 9.67
CA ILE A 74 -4.39 2.12 10.02
C ILE A 74 -4.08 3.39 10.84
N LYS A 75 -3.18 3.30 11.82
CA LYS A 75 -2.78 4.43 12.67
C LYS A 75 -2.03 5.55 11.95
N ILE A 76 -1.56 5.34 10.71
CA ILE A 76 -0.96 6.40 9.87
C ILE A 76 -1.82 6.80 8.67
N THR A 77 -2.99 6.19 8.49
CA THR A 77 -3.89 6.48 7.35
C THR A 77 -5.28 6.95 7.76
N ASN A 78 -5.82 6.44 8.87
CA ASN A 78 -7.15 6.82 9.36
C ASN A 78 -7.09 8.20 10.04
N PRO A 79 -7.69 9.26 9.47
CA PRO A 79 -7.65 10.59 10.08
C PRO A 79 -8.35 10.65 11.45
N VAL A 80 -9.27 9.73 11.73
CA VAL A 80 -10.03 9.67 12.99
C VAL A 80 -9.18 9.12 14.13
N SER A 81 -8.25 8.22 13.83
CA SER A 81 -7.41 7.51 14.82
C SER A 81 -5.92 7.64 14.52
N LEU A 82 -5.52 8.76 13.91
CA LEU A 82 -4.14 9.00 13.49
C LEU A 82 -3.21 9.10 14.71
N ASP A 83 -2.23 8.21 14.81
CA ASP A 83 -1.26 8.14 15.91
C ASP A 83 0.05 7.48 15.44
N TYR A 84 1.00 8.30 14.99
CA TYR A 84 2.31 7.82 14.54
C TYR A 84 3.16 7.17 15.65
N PRO A 85 3.21 7.69 16.90
CA PRO A 85 3.87 7.00 18.00
C PRO A 85 3.33 5.58 18.30
N GLU A 86 2.01 5.40 18.32
CA GLU A 86 1.39 4.09 18.47
C GLU A 86 1.70 3.20 17.25
N ALA A 87 1.58 3.75 16.04
CA ALA A 87 1.92 3.04 14.81
C ALA A 87 3.36 2.52 14.82
N LYS A 88 4.32 3.33 15.30
CA LYS A 88 5.72 2.93 15.41
C LYS A 88 5.87 1.72 16.34
N THR A 89 5.20 1.75 17.50
CA THR A 89 5.23 0.64 18.46
C THR A 89 4.67 -0.65 17.86
N LEU A 90 3.55 -0.54 17.12
CA LEU A 90 2.93 -1.67 16.43
C LEU A 90 3.81 -2.22 15.30
N ALA A 91 4.39 -1.36 14.47
CA ALA A 91 5.28 -1.77 13.38
C ALA A 91 6.59 -2.38 13.90
N GLU A 92 7.12 -1.91 15.03
CA GLU A 92 8.25 -2.53 15.72
C GLU A 92 7.91 -3.94 16.23
N LYS A 93 6.71 -4.15 16.80
CA LYS A 93 6.22 -5.49 17.16
C LYS A 93 6.08 -6.40 15.94
N ALA A 94 5.50 -5.90 14.84
CA ALA A 94 5.36 -6.65 13.59
C ALA A 94 6.73 -7.09 13.05
N THR A 95 7.69 -6.17 13.04
CA THR A 95 9.08 -6.44 12.61
C THR A 95 9.75 -7.48 13.51
N GLN A 96 9.62 -7.37 14.84
CA GLN A 96 10.16 -8.36 15.79
C GLN A 96 9.53 -9.75 15.63
N ALA A 97 8.27 -9.80 15.20
CA ALA A 97 7.57 -11.04 14.87
C ALA A 97 7.86 -11.59 13.46
N GLY A 98 8.75 -10.93 12.70
CA GLY A 98 9.20 -11.38 11.38
C GLY A 98 8.33 -10.95 10.19
N SER A 99 7.41 -9.99 10.38
CA SER A 99 6.58 -9.47 9.27
C SER A 99 7.38 -8.55 8.35
N LYS A 100 7.44 -8.89 7.07
CA LYS A 100 8.02 -8.03 6.01
C LYS A 100 7.17 -6.78 5.76
N THR A 101 5.85 -6.90 5.82
CA THR A 101 4.93 -5.76 5.84
C THR A 101 5.20 -4.85 7.04
N GLY A 102 5.54 -5.43 8.19
CA GLY A 102 6.00 -4.71 9.38
C GLY A 102 7.27 -3.89 9.15
N GLU A 103 8.27 -4.47 8.49
CA GLU A 103 9.52 -3.76 8.11
C GLU A 103 9.22 -2.56 7.21
N ILE A 104 8.35 -2.72 6.21
CA ILE A 104 7.96 -1.65 5.26
C ILE A 104 7.21 -0.54 5.99
N THR A 105 6.24 -0.91 6.82
CA THR A 105 5.42 0.05 7.58
C THR A 105 6.29 0.82 8.57
N LEU A 106 7.22 0.14 9.26
CA LEU A 106 8.16 0.80 10.15
C LEU A 106 9.08 1.75 9.39
N ALA A 107 9.60 1.36 8.24
CA ALA A 107 10.43 2.23 7.40
C ALA A 107 9.67 3.50 6.99
N ARG A 108 8.41 3.37 6.58
CA ARG A 108 7.53 4.50 6.22
C ARG A 108 7.28 5.45 7.39
N ILE A 109 7.13 4.91 8.60
CA ILE A 109 7.01 5.68 9.84
C ILE A 109 8.33 6.40 10.18
N LEU A 110 9.47 5.72 10.02
CA LEU A 110 10.80 6.25 10.37
C LEU A 110 11.26 7.39 9.46
N VAL A 111 10.72 7.54 8.25
CA VAL A 111 11.01 8.68 7.36
C VAL A 111 10.04 9.84 7.55
N ASN A 112 9.00 9.67 8.37
CA ASN A 112 7.96 10.66 8.60
C ASN A 112 8.17 11.42 9.92
N THR A 113 8.22 12.75 9.86
CA THR A 113 8.46 13.59 11.05
C THR A 113 7.33 13.53 12.08
N GLN A 114 6.14 13.06 11.71
CA GLN A 114 5.03 12.88 12.65
C GLN A 114 5.32 11.77 13.68
N ALA A 115 6.25 10.86 13.39
CA ALA A 115 6.73 9.84 14.33
C ALA A 115 7.86 10.32 15.26
N GLY A 116 8.18 11.61 15.25
CA GLY A 116 9.31 12.20 15.98
C GLY A 116 10.57 12.30 15.14
N HIS A 117 11.73 11.97 15.72
CA HIS A 117 13.00 11.99 14.99
C HIS A 117 13.04 10.88 13.93
N THR A 118 13.32 11.28 12.70
CA THR A 118 13.42 10.37 11.55
C THR A 118 14.72 9.56 11.59
N ASP A 119 14.70 8.35 11.05
CA ASP A 119 15.85 7.45 10.91
C ASP A 119 15.88 6.80 9.52
N TYR A 120 16.37 7.56 8.55
CA TYR A 120 16.47 7.13 7.15
C TYR A 120 17.42 5.94 6.95
N PRO A 121 18.61 5.88 7.56
CA PRO A 121 19.48 4.70 7.44
C PRO A 121 18.80 3.41 7.91
N LYS A 122 18.11 3.44 9.06
CA LYS A 122 17.35 2.26 9.53
C LYS A 122 16.20 1.91 8.60
N ALA A 123 15.45 2.91 8.10
CA ALA A 123 14.38 2.68 7.14
C ALA A 123 14.88 1.99 5.86
N ILE A 124 16.02 2.43 5.32
CA ILE A 124 16.63 1.83 4.13
C ILE A 124 17.04 0.38 4.40
N THR A 125 17.67 0.08 5.53
CA THR A 125 18.05 -1.30 5.89
C THR A 125 16.82 -2.21 6.00
N LEU A 126 15.75 -1.73 6.65
CA LEU A 126 14.49 -2.49 6.75
C LEU A 126 13.90 -2.81 5.38
N LEU A 127 13.88 -1.84 4.48
CA LEU A 127 13.33 -2.03 3.14
C LEU A 127 14.21 -2.93 2.26
N GLN A 128 15.53 -2.82 2.40
CA GLN A 128 16.46 -3.73 1.72
C GLN A 128 16.15 -5.17 2.13
N ASN A 129 16.07 -5.45 3.43
CA ASN A 129 15.70 -6.76 3.97
C ASN A 129 14.31 -7.23 3.50
N ALA A 130 13.33 -6.33 3.41
CA ALA A 130 11.98 -6.67 2.93
C ALA A 130 11.90 -6.94 1.42
N SER A 131 12.93 -6.54 0.67
CA SER A 131 13.01 -6.69 -0.79
C SER A 131 14.00 -7.76 -1.27
N GLU A 132 14.63 -8.50 -0.36
CA GLU A 132 15.61 -9.56 -0.68
C GLU A 132 14.97 -10.71 -1.45
N ASP A 133 13.77 -11.14 -1.03
CA ASP A 133 12.99 -12.20 -1.69
C ASP A 133 12.00 -11.59 -2.67
N LEU A 134 12.29 -11.74 -3.97
CA LEU A 134 11.45 -11.19 -5.04
C LEU A 134 10.14 -11.94 -5.25
N GLU A 135 9.98 -13.14 -4.68
CA GLU A 135 8.73 -13.89 -4.76
C GLU A 135 7.73 -13.46 -3.67
N ASN A 136 8.18 -12.65 -2.70
CA ASN A 136 7.32 -12.09 -1.66
C ASN A 136 6.65 -10.81 -2.17
N ASP A 137 5.33 -10.72 -2.05
CA ASP A 137 4.55 -9.53 -2.44
C ASP A 137 5.07 -8.23 -1.80
N SER A 138 5.69 -8.32 -0.62
CA SER A 138 6.33 -7.20 0.08
C SER A 138 7.46 -6.53 -0.71
N ALA A 139 8.11 -7.26 -1.62
CA ALA A 139 9.24 -6.75 -2.39
C ALA A 139 8.85 -5.57 -3.28
N VAL A 140 7.62 -5.56 -3.80
CA VAL A 140 7.08 -4.46 -4.63
C VAL A 140 7.07 -3.17 -3.83
N ASP A 141 6.40 -3.17 -2.68
CA ASP A 141 6.21 -2.00 -1.82
C ASP A 141 7.53 -1.53 -1.19
N ALA A 142 8.39 -2.47 -0.80
CA ALA A 142 9.71 -2.16 -0.25
C ALA A 142 10.57 -1.40 -1.26
N GLN A 143 10.60 -1.86 -2.51
CA GLN A 143 11.35 -1.22 -3.59
C GLN A 143 10.74 0.11 -4.01
N MET A 144 9.40 0.23 -4.03
CA MET A 144 8.74 1.52 -4.26
C MET A 144 9.14 2.56 -3.21
N LEU A 145 9.14 2.19 -1.93
CA LEU A 145 9.51 3.14 -0.87
C LEU A 145 11.01 3.46 -0.88
N LEU A 146 11.89 2.50 -1.19
CA LEU A 146 13.33 2.78 -1.41
C LEU A 146 13.53 3.79 -2.52
N GLY A 147 12.86 3.58 -3.66
CA GLY A 147 12.92 4.51 -4.79
C GLY A 147 12.46 5.91 -4.39
N LEU A 148 11.34 6.01 -3.65
CA LEU A 148 10.81 7.29 -3.19
C LEU A 148 11.74 8.00 -2.21
N ILE A 149 12.41 7.27 -1.29
CA ILE A 149 13.38 7.85 -0.36
C ILE A 149 14.54 8.50 -1.12
N TYR A 150 15.14 7.79 -2.08
CA TYR A 150 16.23 8.32 -2.91
C TYR A 150 15.76 9.46 -3.83
N ALA A 151 14.55 9.38 -4.37
CA ALA A 151 13.97 10.44 -5.18
C ALA A 151 13.65 11.70 -4.36
N ASN A 152 13.32 11.55 -3.06
CA ASN A 152 12.92 12.67 -2.21
C ASN A 152 14.12 13.54 -1.82
N GLY A 153 15.23 12.92 -1.42
CA GLY A 153 16.44 13.64 -1.01
C GLY A 153 16.32 14.38 0.33
N VAL A 154 15.39 13.94 1.19
CA VAL A 154 15.26 14.39 2.58
C VAL A 154 15.89 13.33 3.49
N GLY A 155 16.63 13.75 4.51
CA GLY A 155 17.33 12.84 5.43
C GLY A 155 18.58 12.17 4.85
N ILE A 156 18.59 11.92 3.55
CA ILE A 156 19.75 11.53 2.74
C ILE A 156 19.81 12.35 1.44
N PRO A 157 20.98 12.50 0.78
CA PRO A 157 21.05 13.14 -0.54
C PRO A 157 20.19 12.43 -1.59
N ALA A 158 19.60 13.20 -2.50
CA ALA A 158 18.86 12.63 -3.62
C ALA A 158 19.78 11.84 -4.56
N ASP A 159 19.25 10.75 -5.13
CA ASP A 159 19.95 9.86 -6.05
C ASP A 159 18.93 9.28 -7.05
N ASP A 160 18.65 10.03 -8.12
CA ASP A 160 17.62 9.67 -9.10
C ASP A 160 17.98 8.41 -9.90
N GLU A 161 19.28 8.08 -10.02
CA GLU A 161 19.74 6.83 -10.63
C GLU A 161 19.36 5.62 -9.78
N LYS A 162 19.63 5.66 -8.47
CA LYS A 162 19.16 4.61 -7.55
C LYS A 162 17.64 4.56 -7.47
N ALA A 163 16.99 5.72 -7.42
CA ALA A 163 15.53 5.77 -7.39
C ALA A 163 14.94 5.06 -8.62
N THR A 164 15.44 5.37 -9.81
CA THR A 164 15.07 4.70 -11.07
C THR A 164 15.33 3.20 -11.01
N TRP A 165 16.48 2.79 -10.48
CA TRP A 165 16.81 1.36 -10.34
C TRP A 165 15.80 0.62 -9.46
N TYR A 166 15.43 1.18 -8.31
CA TYR A 166 14.44 0.58 -7.41
C TYR A 166 13.04 0.56 -8.01
N PHE A 167 12.59 1.66 -8.64
CA PHE A 167 11.27 1.71 -9.27
C PHE A 167 11.15 0.69 -10.41
N LYS A 168 12.16 0.59 -11.29
CA LYS A 168 12.15 -0.41 -12.37
C LYS A 168 12.14 -1.83 -11.84
N ARG A 169 12.88 -2.11 -10.77
CA ARG A 169 12.90 -3.43 -10.12
C ARG A 169 11.51 -3.77 -9.56
N SER A 170 10.82 -2.82 -8.94
CA SER A 170 9.47 -3.00 -8.42
C SER A 170 8.44 -3.18 -9.54
N SER A 171 8.51 -2.35 -10.58
CA SER A 171 7.65 -2.42 -11.76
C SER A 171 7.83 -3.74 -12.54
N ALA A 172 9.02 -4.35 -12.51
CA ALA A 172 9.30 -5.63 -13.15
C ALA A 172 8.59 -6.84 -12.49
N ILE A 173 8.32 -6.76 -11.18
CA ILE A 173 7.57 -7.79 -10.43
C ILE A 173 6.13 -7.38 -10.14
N SER A 174 5.65 -6.30 -10.75
CA SER A 174 4.26 -5.83 -10.64
C SER A 174 3.69 -5.47 -12.02
N ARG A 175 3.67 -4.18 -12.38
CA ARG A 175 3.27 -3.67 -13.70
C ARG A 175 4.30 -2.68 -14.18
N THR A 176 4.80 -2.86 -15.40
CA THR A 176 5.80 -1.98 -16.01
C THR A 176 5.35 -0.51 -15.94
N GLY A 177 6.22 0.37 -15.45
CA GLY A 177 5.98 1.80 -15.28
C GLY A 177 5.08 2.21 -14.11
N TYR A 178 4.51 1.26 -13.34
CA TYR A 178 3.57 1.59 -12.24
C TYR A 178 4.25 2.28 -11.05
N SER A 179 5.45 1.84 -10.66
CA SER A 179 6.16 2.40 -9.49
C SER A 179 6.60 3.84 -9.75
N GLU A 180 7.02 4.12 -10.97
CA GLU A 180 7.38 5.45 -11.46
C GLU A 180 6.15 6.37 -11.48
N TYR A 181 5.00 5.85 -11.95
CA TYR A 181 3.73 6.58 -11.88
C TYR A 181 3.38 6.92 -10.43
N TRP A 182 3.45 5.93 -9.54
CA TRP A 182 3.16 6.12 -8.13
C TRP A 182 4.08 7.17 -7.51
N ALA A 183 5.38 7.15 -7.79
CA ALA A 183 6.31 8.18 -7.33
C ALA A 183 5.94 9.58 -7.85
N GLY A 184 5.55 9.68 -9.12
CA GLY A 184 5.03 10.91 -9.71
C GLY A 184 3.82 11.46 -8.96
N MET A 185 2.85 10.60 -8.66
CA MET A 185 1.66 10.96 -7.87
C MET A 185 2.00 11.32 -6.42
N MET A 186 2.98 10.66 -5.81
CA MET A 186 3.47 11.01 -4.46
C MET A 186 4.05 12.41 -4.41
N PHE A 187 4.85 12.82 -5.41
CA PHE A 187 5.34 14.20 -5.48
C PHE A 187 4.26 15.20 -5.87
N LEU A 188 3.24 14.80 -6.64
CA LEU A 188 2.13 15.68 -6.99
C LEU A 188 1.24 15.99 -5.77
N ASN A 189 0.89 14.94 -5.01
CA ASN A 189 -0.05 15.01 -3.89
C ASN A 189 0.64 15.35 -2.57
N GLY A 190 1.93 15.03 -2.44
CA GLY A 190 2.67 15.13 -1.20
C GLY A 190 2.17 14.14 -0.14
N GLU A 191 2.92 14.09 0.95
CA GLU A 191 2.60 13.34 2.15
C GLU A 191 3.11 14.12 3.35
N GLN A 192 2.21 14.48 4.26
CA GLN A 192 2.56 15.29 5.42
C GLN A 192 3.66 14.61 6.25
N GLY A 193 4.71 15.36 6.55
CA GLY A 193 5.85 14.89 7.33
C GLY A 193 6.87 14.03 6.56
N PHE A 194 6.63 13.72 5.28
CA PHE A 194 7.57 12.94 4.47
C PHE A 194 7.84 13.55 3.08
N ILE A 195 6.81 13.73 2.25
CA ILE A 195 6.93 14.23 0.87
C ILE A 195 6.32 15.63 0.76
N VAL A 196 7.14 16.62 0.41
CA VAL A 196 6.62 17.95 0.03
C VAL A 196 6.20 17.92 -1.44
N LYS A 197 5.02 18.48 -1.73
CA LYS A 197 4.52 18.60 -3.10
C LYS A 197 5.56 19.26 -4.01
N ASN A 198 5.87 18.63 -5.13
CA ASN A 198 6.87 19.10 -6.08
C ASN A 198 6.45 18.73 -7.51
N LYS A 199 5.92 19.72 -8.25
CA LYS A 199 5.45 19.53 -9.64
C LYS A 199 6.57 19.08 -10.58
N GLN A 200 7.81 19.54 -10.38
CA GLN A 200 8.95 19.18 -11.24
C GLN A 200 9.32 17.70 -11.07
N LYS A 201 9.43 17.23 -9.81
CA LYS A 201 9.65 15.80 -9.55
C LYS A 201 8.48 14.96 -10.02
N ALA A 202 7.24 15.41 -9.82
CA ALA A 202 6.06 14.73 -10.35
C ALA A 202 6.15 14.53 -11.87
N LEU A 203 6.43 15.60 -12.63
CA LEU A 203 6.62 15.52 -14.09
C LEU A 203 7.77 14.60 -14.48
N HIS A 204 8.90 14.63 -13.77
CA HIS A 204 10.04 13.75 -14.04
C HIS A 204 9.65 12.27 -13.95
N TRP A 205 9.03 11.85 -12.84
CA TRP A 205 8.67 10.45 -12.61
C TRP A 205 7.48 9.99 -13.46
N LEU A 206 6.50 10.86 -13.72
CA LEU A 206 5.40 10.57 -14.66
C LEU A 206 5.90 10.42 -16.10
N ASN A 207 6.86 11.24 -16.53
CA ASN A 207 7.49 11.08 -17.83
C ASN A 207 8.21 9.74 -17.93
N LEU A 208 8.97 9.35 -16.90
CA LEU A 208 9.64 8.04 -16.88
C LEU A 208 8.62 6.90 -16.96
N SER A 209 7.54 6.97 -16.17
CA SER A 209 6.43 6.01 -16.24
C SER A 209 5.84 5.88 -17.66
N CYS A 210 5.59 7.02 -18.32
CA CYS A 210 5.11 7.06 -19.69
C CYS A 210 6.09 6.40 -20.66
N THR A 211 7.40 6.68 -20.54
CA THR A 211 8.42 6.09 -21.41
C THR A 211 8.58 4.58 -21.24
N GLU A 212 8.25 4.04 -20.05
CA GLU A 212 8.18 2.60 -19.80
C GLU A 212 6.89 1.96 -20.34
N GLY A 213 5.95 2.75 -20.87
CA GLY A 213 4.72 2.28 -21.50
C GLY A 213 3.50 2.21 -20.56
N PHE A 214 3.53 2.92 -19.43
CA PHE A 214 2.37 3.01 -18.55
C PHE A 214 1.48 4.20 -18.95
N ASP A 215 0.42 3.92 -19.72
CA ASP A 215 -0.44 4.94 -20.34
C ASP A 215 -0.99 5.98 -19.35
N THR A 216 -1.41 5.56 -18.14
CA THR A 216 -1.89 6.50 -17.10
C THR A 216 -0.80 7.50 -16.68
N GLY A 217 0.47 7.10 -16.73
CA GLY A 217 1.61 8.00 -16.50
C GLY A 217 1.71 9.07 -17.58
N CYS A 218 1.50 8.71 -18.86
CA CYS A 218 1.44 9.66 -19.97
C CYS A 218 0.28 10.65 -19.80
N GLU A 219 -0.91 10.15 -19.46
CA GLU A 219 -2.11 10.99 -19.28
C GLU A 219 -1.91 12.02 -18.18
N GLU A 220 -1.38 11.63 -17.01
CA GLU A 220 -1.11 12.58 -15.92
C GLU A 220 0.02 13.56 -16.25
N PHE A 221 1.05 13.11 -16.99
CA PHE A 221 2.09 14.01 -17.49
C PHE A 221 1.52 15.08 -18.43
N ASP A 222 0.69 14.68 -19.39
CA ASP A 222 0.04 15.58 -20.34
C ASP A 222 -0.93 16.55 -19.64
N LYS A 223 -1.69 16.08 -18.65
CA LYS A 223 -2.56 16.95 -17.83
C LYS A 223 -1.76 18.02 -17.10
N LEU A 224 -0.60 17.68 -16.52
CA LEU A 224 0.22 18.63 -15.76
C LEU A 224 1.03 19.60 -16.62
N THR A 225 1.30 19.25 -17.87
CA THR A 225 2.03 20.11 -18.83
C THR A 225 1.10 21.03 -19.62
N ASN A 226 -0.12 20.60 -19.91
CA ASN A 226 -1.07 21.34 -20.75
C ASN A 226 -2.20 22.06 -19.98
N GLY A 227 -2.36 21.79 -18.68
CA GLY A 227 -3.30 22.49 -17.78
C GLY A 227 -2.65 23.65 -17.03
#